data_AF-A0A8H6Y943-F1
#
_entry.id   AF-A0A8H6Y943-F1
#
_cell.length_a   1.000
_cell.length_b   1.000
_cell.length_c   1.000
_cell.angle_alpha   90.00
_cell.angle_beta   90.00
_cell.angle_gamma   90.00
#
_symmetry.space_group_name_H-M   'P 1'
#
loop_
_entity.id
_entity.type
_entity.pdbx_description
1 polymer ?
#
loop_
_entity_poly.entity_id
_entity_poly.type
_entity_poly.pdbx_seq_one_letter_code
_entity_poly.pdbx_strand_id
1 'polypeptide(L)'
;MTSSLRYWKKNNLTYVLHIPPHPIPKSPQASPSKTHVPLRPVSPLQNRTDIVVDHTKWGKILGRIGSESIHIPKVLSKADVHTLTAYIAYLTSSGHPREVKELLWALFPELNTSKYPSNSEEHSHRALGRKGLLTTYRRAIFLGPVFLSAVLNALYKSNQPILADRIWTLAKKAERLSWARKLLPNVKPWIMGPHAYTVMINCYSSLARRQYWRMVLRPQRLNYRTAIASVWGTLRYKCQILPRPLPSHQVMELMHDLMRHAALVVFRRFMNLRHDYAEIPEMRRWLAEKDIPKPDARFFNAALRAFRPRTPPMRKSWYRRQLRDAKFNLDFKGVLPNSNDGWNGSLHEVAKNMIHAGFPLPPGLQPLFVGRLRGFDLPVVHGPDRGPFAYRPQKIHPWLRYRLHTPKEKGLPVSRAYPQFREVLAQRRRHRRSRKRQRNRRAEQDAQRVAPKVLSL
;
A
#
# COMPACT_ATOMS: atom_id res chain seq x y z
N MET A 1 42.20 5.23 38.07
CA MET A 1 41.37 4.55 37.05
C MET A 1 40.21 5.46 36.67
N THR A 2 40.37 6.20 35.58
CA THR A 2 39.45 7.24 35.11
C THR A 2 38.52 6.67 34.02
N SER A 3 37.22 6.60 34.29
CA SER A 3 36.21 6.23 33.28
C SER A 3 35.54 7.49 32.71
N SER A 4 35.88 7.81 31.46
CA SER A 4 35.29 8.91 30.71
C SER A 4 33.90 8.53 30.20
N LEU A 5 32.86 9.24 30.65
CA LEU A 5 31.52 9.20 30.06
C LEU A 5 31.46 10.17 28.87
N ARG A 6 31.54 9.63 27.65
CA ARG A 6 31.32 10.39 26.42
C ARG A 6 29.83 10.63 26.20
N TYR A 7 29.42 11.89 26.33
CA TYR A 7 28.12 12.39 25.88
C TYR A 7 28.03 12.33 24.34
N TRP A 8 27.04 11.60 23.82
CA TRP A 8 26.57 11.76 22.43
C TRP A 8 25.28 12.57 22.44
N LYS A 9 25.41 13.87 22.23
CA LYS A 9 24.29 14.80 22.04
C LYS A 9 23.81 14.69 20.60
N LYS A 10 22.63 14.07 20.37
CA LYS A 10 21.97 14.03 19.06
C LYS A 10 20.66 14.77 19.14
N ASN A 11 20.61 15.95 18.52
CA ASN A 11 19.40 16.73 18.30
C ASN A 11 18.42 15.92 17.44
N ASN A 12 17.48 15.25 18.11
CA ASN A 12 16.22 14.86 17.52
C ASN A 12 15.15 15.70 18.21
N LEU A 13 14.34 16.40 17.42
CA LEU A 13 13.03 16.89 17.85
C LEU A 13 12.15 15.67 18.18
N THR A 14 12.33 15.13 19.37
CA THR A 14 11.33 14.31 20.04
C THR A 14 10.21 15.27 20.40
N TYR A 15 9.10 15.22 19.67
CA TYR A 15 7.82 15.59 20.25
C TYR A 15 7.56 14.60 21.38
N VAL A 16 7.99 14.93 22.59
CA VAL A 16 7.55 14.26 23.81
C VAL A 16 6.10 14.67 24.00
N LEU A 17 5.19 13.88 23.43
CA LEU A 17 3.80 13.91 23.84
C LEU A 17 3.77 13.41 25.29
N HIS A 18 3.61 14.33 26.23
CA HIS A 18 3.19 14.00 27.59
C HIS A 18 1.83 13.30 27.49
N ILE A 19 1.86 11.97 27.54
CA ILE A 19 0.66 11.16 27.72
C ILE A 19 0.42 11.14 29.24
N PRO A 20 -0.69 11.72 29.75
CA PRO A 20 -1.00 11.61 31.16
C PRO A 20 -1.15 10.13 31.54
N PRO A 21 -0.69 9.71 32.73
CA PRO A 21 -0.83 8.32 33.17
C PRO A 21 -2.32 7.95 33.21
N HIS A 22 -2.69 6.92 32.46
CA HIS A 22 -4.04 6.36 32.53
C HIS A 22 -4.22 5.67 33.91
N PRO A 23 -5.39 5.84 34.55
CA PRO A 23 -5.68 5.15 35.80
C PRO A 23 -5.66 3.63 35.57
N ILE A 24 -4.88 2.94 36.39
CA ILE A 24 -4.81 1.48 36.44
C ILE A 24 -6.19 0.99 36.90
N PRO A 25 -6.94 0.20 36.10
CA PRO A 25 -8.19 -0.37 36.56
C PRO A 25 -7.88 -1.38 37.69
N LYS A 26 -8.53 -1.16 38.84
CA LYS A 26 -8.48 -2.08 39.99
C LYS A 26 -8.86 -3.49 39.53
N SER A 27 -8.06 -4.45 39.95
CA SER A 27 -8.25 -5.89 39.75
C SER A 27 -9.64 -6.34 40.21
N PRO A 28 -10.44 -7.01 39.35
CA PRO A 28 -11.70 -7.58 39.80
C PRO A 28 -11.43 -8.76 40.76
N GLN A 29 -12.08 -8.71 41.92
CA GLN A 29 -12.10 -9.78 42.91
C GLN A 29 -12.67 -11.07 42.30
N ALA A 30 -12.04 -12.19 42.66
CA ALA A 30 -12.39 -13.52 42.20
C ALA A 30 -13.81 -13.90 42.68
N SER A 31 -14.63 -14.42 41.77
CA SER A 31 -15.90 -15.09 42.07
C SER A 31 -15.76 -16.60 41.79
N PRO A 32 -16.52 -17.47 42.48
CA PRO A 32 -16.23 -18.89 42.54
C PRO A 32 -16.66 -19.67 41.30
N SER A 33 -16.01 -20.84 41.20
CA SER A 33 -16.17 -21.96 40.27
C SER A 33 -17.59 -22.20 39.74
N LYS A 34 -17.72 -22.27 38.41
CA LYS A 34 -18.86 -22.88 37.72
C LYS A 34 -18.46 -24.20 37.06
N THR A 35 -19.20 -25.22 37.49
CA THR A 35 -19.49 -26.55 36.96
C THR A 35 -19.08 -26.84 35.51
N HIS A 36 -18.34 -27.94 35.34
CA HIS A 36 -18.00 -28.58 34.07
C HIS A 36 -19.25 -29.10 33.34
N VAL A 37 -19.41 -28.72 32.07
CA VAL A 37 -20.34 -29.36 31.12
C VAL A 37 -19.49 -30.14 30.10
N PRO A 38 -19.78 -31.44 29.85
CA PRO A 38 -19.00 -32.24 28.91
C PRO A 38 -19.29 -31.85 27.46
N LEU A 39 -18.22 -31.62 26.70
CA LEU A 39 -18.28 -31.30 25.27
C LEU A 39 -18.54 -32.56 24.45
N ARG A 40 -19.57 -32.53 23.59
CA ARG A 40 -19.81 -33.54 22.54
C ARG A 40 -18.69 -33.53 21.49
N PRO A 41 -18.27 -34.70 20.97
CA PRO A 41 -17.27 -34.77 19.91
C PRO A 41 -17.84 -34.26 18.58
N VAL A 42 -17.07 -33.40 17.91
CA VAL A 42 -17.35 -32.91 16.55
C VAL A 42 -16.67 -33.84 15.56
N SER A 43 -17.44 -34.42 14.66
CA SER A 43 -16.97 -35.35 13.63
C SER A 43 -15.96 -34.70 12.65
N PRO A 44 -14.98 -35.45 12.15
CA PRO A 44 -13.99 -34.93 11.21
C PRO A 44 -14.59 -34.69 9.82
N LEU A 45 -14.35 -33.50 9.28
CA LEU A 45 -14.60 -33.17 7.88
C LEU A 45 -13.72 -34.06 6.98
N GLN A 46 -14.36 -35.01 6.29
CA GLN A 46 -13.73 -35.82 5.25
C GLN A 46 -13.31 -34.95 4.05
N ASN A 47 -12.02 -35.01 3.71
CA ASN A 47 -11.46 -34.44 2.50
C ASN A 47 -11.99 -35.22 1.29
N ARG A 48 -12.83 -34.58 0.48
CA ARG A 48 -13.28 -35.10 -0.82
C ARG A 48 -12.59 -34.31 -1.93
N THR A 49 -11.42 -34.77 -2.36
CA THR A 49 -10.77 -34.33 -3.59
C THR A 49 -11.09 -35.36 -4.65
N ASP A 50 -11.94 -34.99 -5.62
CA ASP A 50 -11.95 -35.51 -6.99
C ASP A 50 -13.12 -34.87 -7.73
N ILE A 51 -12.88 -33.77 -8.46
CA ILE A 51 -13.80 -33.28 -9.49
C ILE A 51 -12.98 -32.72 -10.65
N VAL A 52 -13.02 -33.43 -11.78
CA VAL A 52 -12.62 -32.95 -13.10
C VAL A 52 -13.58 -31.82 -13.52
N VAL A 53 -13.07 -30.63 -13.77
CA VAL A 53 -13.87 -29.44 -14.09
C VAL A 53 -13.97 -29.26 -15.60
N ASP A 54 -15.19 -29.23 -16.13
CA ASP A 54 -15.47 -28.93 -17.53
C ASP A 54 -15.20 -27.44 -17.84
N HIS A 55 -14.08 -27.18 -18.52
CA HIS A 55 -13.59 -25.83 -18.84
C HIS A 55 -14.48 -25.06 -19.83
N THR A 56 -15.33 -25.75 -20.60
CA THR A 56 -16.16 -25.13 -21.65
C THR A 56 -17.32 -24.31 -21.08
N LYS A 57 -17.86 -24.74 -19.93
CA LYS A 57 -18.98 -24.06 -19.24
C LYS A 57 -18.57 -22.71 -18.65
N TRP A 58 -17.33 -22.59 -18.18
CA TRP A 58 -16.79 -21.35 -17.63
C TRP A 58 -16.61 -20.26 -18.69
N GLY A 59 -16.19 -20.63 -19.90
CA GLY A 59 -16.05 -19.69 -21.02
C GLY A 59 -17.38 -19.00 -21.39
N LYS A 60 -18.48 -19.77 -21.41
CA LYS A 60 -19.82 -19.23 -21.72
C LYS A 60 -20.36 -18.29 -20.63
N ILE A 61 -20.06 -18.55 -19.35
CA ILE A 61 -20.49 -17.68 -18.23
C ILE A 61 -19.71 -16.36 -18.25
N LEU A 62 -18.41 -16.38 -18.54
CA LEU A 62 -17.58 -15.18 -18.57
C LEU A 62 -17.87 -14.28 -19.79
N GLY A 63 -18.30 -14.86 -20.92
CA GLY A 63 -18.62 -14.13 -22.15
C GLY A 63 -19.86 -13.20 -22.08
N ARG A 64 -20.79 -13.43 -21.15
CA ARG A 64 -22.03 -12.62 -20.99
C ARG A 64 -21.84 -11.33 -20.18
N ILE A 65 -20.64 -11.06 -19.66
CA ILE A 65 -20.37 -9.95 -18.72
C ILE A 65 -20.32 -8.56 -19.41
N GLY A 66 -20.44 -8.49 -20.73
CA GLY A 66 -20.25 -7.25 -21.50
C GLY A 66 -21.34 -6.17 -21.35
N SER A 67 -22.55 -6.50 -20.89
CA SER A 67 -23.70 -5.56 -20.95
C SER A 67 -24.66 -5.57 -19.75
N GLU A 68 -24.52 -6.48 -18.79
CA GLU A 68 -25.48 -6.66 -17.68
C GLU A 68 -24.80 -6.63 -16.31
N SER A 69 -25.58 -6.42 -15.26
CA SER A 69 -25.14 -6.45 -13.86
C SER A 69 -24.29 -7.71 -13.62
N ILE A 70 -23.03 -7.53 -13.22
CA ILE A 70 -22.09 -8.65 -13.10
C ILE A 70 -22.55 -9.57 -11.98
N HIS A 71 -23.25 -10.63 -12.34
CA HIS A 71 -23.75 -11.63 -11.41
C HIS A 71 -22.57 -12.49 -10.96
N ILE A 72 -22.22 -12.39 -9.68
CA ILE A 72 -21.19 -13.21 -9.05
C ILE A 72 -21.67 -14.67 -9.09
N PRO A 73 -21.03 -15.57 -9.86
CA PRO A 73 -21.55 -16.92 -10.04
C PRO A 73 -21.66 -17.65 -8.70
N LYS A 74 -22.83 -18.21 -8.37
CA LYS A 74 -23.02 -19.07 -7.17
C LYS A 74 -22.02 -20.25 -7.11
N VAL A 75 -21.41 -20.58 -8.24
CA VAL A 75 -20.41 -21.65 -8.46
C VAL A 75 -19.04 -21.33 -7.84
N LEU A 76 -18.80 -20.10 -7.36
CA LEU A 76 -17.51 -19.72 -6.75
C LEU A 76 -17.14 -20.52 -5.50
N SER A 77 -18.11 -21.18 -4.85
CA SER A 77 -17.88 -22.11 -3.74
C SER A 77 -17.12 -23.38 -4.16
N LYS A 78 -17.12 -23.74 -5.45
CA LYS A 78 -16.41 -24.90 -6.01
C LYS A 78 -15.18 -24.52 -6.83
N ALA A 79 -14.91 -23.23 -7.02
CA ALA A 79 -13.77 -22.78 -7.82
C ALA A 79 -12.45 -23.02 -7.06
N ASP A 80 -11.44 -23.50 -7.78
CA ASP A 80 -10.10 -23.64 -7.23
C ASP A 80 -9.42 -22.27 -7.05
N VAL A 81 -8.32 -22.26 -6.30
CA VAL A 81 -7.58 -21.02 -5.96
C VAL A 81 -7.07 -20.31 -7.22
N HIS A 82 -6.68 -21.07 -8.25
CA HIS A 82 -6.22 -20.51 -9.51
C HIS A 82 -7.35 -19.83 -10.27
N THR A 83 -8.52 -20.47 -10.42
CA THR A 83 -9.69 -19.85 -11.06
C THR A 83 -10.14 -18.59 -10.34
N LEU A 84 -10.19 -18.62 -8.99
CA LEU A 84 -10.53 -17.43 -8.20
C LEU A 84 -9.54 -16.28 -8.44
N THR A 85 -8.24 -16.58 -8.44
CA THR A 85 -7.18 -15.59 -8.67
C THR A 85 -7.25 -15.01 -10.08
N ALA A 86 -7.44 -15.87 -11.09
CA ALA A 86 -7.59 -15.47 -12.49
C ALA A 86 -8.84 -14.60 -12.69
N TYR A 87 -9.96 -14.96 -12.06
CA TYR A 87 -11.20 -14.18 -12.10
C TYR A 87 -11.03 -12.80 -11.46
N ILE A 88 -10.38 -12.70 -10.30
CA ILE A 88 -10.05 -11.40 -9.68
C ILE A 88 -9.15 -10.57 -10.58
N ALA A 89 -8.13 -11.20 -11.19
CA ALA A 89 -7.24 -10.52 -12.12
C ALA A 89 -8.00 -10.02 -13.36
N TYR A 90 -8.91 -10.84 -13.91
CA TYR A 90 -9.80 -10.50 -14.99
C TYR A 90 -10.64 -9.27 -14.64
N LEU A 91 -11.45 -9.31 -13.56
CA LEU A 91 -12.25 -8.17 -13.08
C LEU A 91 -11.41 -6.90 -12.89
N THR A 92 -10.19 -7.06 -12.37
CA THR A 92 -9.27 -5.96 -12.13
C THR A 92 -8.68 -5.37 -13.41
N SER A 93 -8.57 -6.18 -14.47
CA SER A 93 -8.07 -5.79 -15.79
C SER A 93 -9.17 -5.25 -16.70
N SER A 94 -10.40 -5.75 -16.55
CA SER A 94 -11.60 -5.31 -17.26
C SER A 94 -12.18 -3.99 -16.74
N GLY A 95 -11.66 -3.48 -15.61
CA GLY A 95 -12.09 -2.19 -15.05
C GLY A 95 -13.22 -2.31 -14.03
N HIS A 96 -13.50 -3.53 -13.56
CA HIS A 96 -14.50 -3.86 -12.54
C HIS A 96 -13.89 -4.25 -11.17
N PRO A 97 -12.83 -3.59 -10.65
CA PRO A 97 -12.17 -4.02 -9.41
C PRO A 97 -13.03 -3.81 -8.15
N ARG A 98 -14.20 -3.15 -8.26
CA ARG A 98 -15.12 -2.92 -7.13
C ARG A 98 -15.86 -4.19 -6.74
N GLU A 99 -16.18 -5.05 -7.69
CA GLU A 99 -16.93 -6.30 -7.46
C GLU A 99 -16.13 -7.32 -6.67
N VAL A 100 -14.80 -7.23 -6.69
CA VAL A 100 -13.90 -8.03 -5.86
C VAL A 100 -14.22 -7.87 -4.37
N LYS A 101 -14.79 -6.74 -3.94
CA LYS A 101 -15.24 -6.55 -2.55
C LYS A 101 -16.35 -7.51 -2.17
N GLU A 102 -17.33 -7.75 -3.04
CA GLU A 102 -18.45 -8.64 -2.75
C GLU A 102 -17.98 -10.10 -2.74
N LEU A 103 -17.07 -10.47 -3.65
CA LEU A 103 -16.37 -11.75 -3.58
C LEU A 103 -15.61 -11.93 -2.26
N LEU A 104 -14.94 -10.86 -1.80
CA LEU A 104 -14.21 -10.89 -0.54
C LEU A 104 -15.11 -11.10 0.67
N TRP A 105 -16.33 -10.54 0.66
CA TRP A 105 -17.32 -10.76 1.72
C TRP A 105 -17.91 -12.16 1.71
N ALA A 106 -18.00 -12.79 0.54
CA ALA A 106 -18.37 -14.20 0.46
C ALA A 106 -17.27 -15.12 1.00
N LEU A 107 -15.99 -14.82 0.71
CA LEU A 107 -14.85 -15.63 1.15
C LEU A 107 -14.44 -15.39 2.61
N PHE A 108 -14.57 -14.14 3.07
CA PHE A 108 -14.19 -13.69 4.41
C PHE A 108 -15.28 -12.82 5.03
N PRO A 109 -16.47 -13.40 5.35
CA PRO A 109 -17.54 -12.67 6.02
C PRO A 109 -17.10 -12.04 7.35
N GLU A 110 -16.09 -12.62 8.00
CA GLU A 110 -15.54 -12.18 9.28
C GLU A 110 -14.81 -10.82 9.20
N LEU A 111 -14.40 -10.40 8.01
CA LEU A 111 -13.82 -9.07 7.80
C LEU A 111 -14.87 -7.95 7.85
N ASN A 112 -16.14 -8.30 7.77
CA ASN A 112 -17.22 -7.37 7.99
C ASN A 112 -17.38 -7.09 9.49
N THR A 113 -16.71 -6.04 9.94
CA THR A 113 -16.72 -5.60 11.35
C THR A 113 -18.11 -5.27 11.89
N SER A 114 -19.12 -5.03 11.04
CA SER A 114 -20.50 -4.84 11.54
C SER A 114 -21.16 -6.15 11.94
N LYS A 115 -20.78 -7.28 11.32
CA LYS A 115 -21.31 -8.61 11.62
C LYS A 115 -20.48 -9.35 12.67
N TYR A 116 -19.18 -9.09 12.71
CA TYR A 116 -18.24 -9.76 13.63
C TYR A 116 -17.42 -8.73 14.43
N PRO A 117 -18.01 -8.11 15.47
CA PRO A 117 -17.29 -7.15 16.29
C PRO A 117 -16.27 -7.88 17.19
N SER A 118 -15.01 -7.94 16.73
CA SER A 118 -13.90 -8.51 17.51
C SER A 118 -13.64 -7.78 18.83
N ASN A 119 -14.13 -6.55 18.97
CA ASN A 119 -13.97 -5.68 20.13
C ASN A 119 -15.30 -5.39 20.83
N SER A 120 -16.32 -6.24 20.67
CA SER A 120 -17.56 -6.10 21.44
C SER A 120 -17.25 -6.21 22.94
N GLU A 121 -17.95 -5.46 23.78
CA GLU A 121 -17.83 -5.60 25.24
C GLU A 121 -18.35 -6.95 25.70
N GLU A 122 -19.38 -7.45 25.01
CA GLU A 122 -20.02 -8.71 25.28
C GLU A 122 -19.08 -9.90 25.04
N HIS A 123 -19.00 -10.79 26.03
CA HIS A 123 -18.09 -11.94 26.00
C HIS A 123 -18.43 -12.94 24.89
N SER A 124 -19.73 -13.20 24.67
CA SER A 124 -20.28 -14.06 23.61
C SER A 124 -19.79 -13.62 22.22
N HIS A 125 -19.92 -12.32 21.92
CA HIS A 125 -19.50 -11.70 20.68
C HIS A 125 -17.97 -11.75 20.49
N ARG A 126 -17.20 -11.56 21.56
CA ARG A 126 -15.72 -11.73 21.51
C ARG A 126 -15.32 -13.17 21.22
N ALA A 127 -15.97 -14.15 21.86
CA ALA A 127 -15.70 -15.56 21.63
C ALA A 127 -16.02 -15.98 20.18
N LEU A 128 -17.17 -15.54 19.66
CA LEU A 128 -17.57 -15.74 18.26
C LEU A 128 -16.57 -15.08 17.30
N GLY A 129 -16.16 -13.84 17.59
CA GLY A 129 -15.16 -13.11 16.81
C GLY A 129 -13.79 -13.81 16.78
N ARG A 130 -13.35 -14.39 17.90
CA ARG A 130 -12.09 -15.16 17.98
C ARG A 130 -12.15 -16.44 17.15
N LYS A 131 -13.23 -17.22 17.26
CA LYS A 131 -13.44 -18.43 16.45
C LYS A 131 -13.48 -18.08 14.95
N GLY A 132 -14.24 -17.06 14.58
CA GLY A 132 -14.32 -16.57 13.20
C GLY A 132 -12.95 -16.11 12.67
N LEU A 133 -12.16 -15.41 13.49
CA LEU A 133 -10.83 -14.95 13.12
C LEU A 133 -9.86 -16.11 12.81
N LEU A 134 -9.89 -17.18 13.61
CA LEU A 134 -9.09 -18.38 13.34
C LEU A 134 -9.48 -19.04 12.01
N THR A 135 -10.78 -19.16 11.74
CA THR A 135 -11.30 -19.66 10.46
C THR A 135 -10.85 -18.77 9.30
N THR A 136 -10.87 -17.45 9.49
CA THR A 136 -10.38 -16.47 8.51
C THR A 136 -8.91 -16.69 8.20
N TYR A 137 -8.08 -16.92 9.23
CA TYR A 137 -6.65 -17.23 9.03
C TYR A 137 -6.44 -18.53 8.27
N ARG A 138 -7.17 -19.60 8.60
CA ARG A 138 -7.09 -20.86 7.87
C ARG A 138 -7.43 -20.70 6.38
N ARG A 139 -8.52 -19.99 6.07
CA ARG A 139 -8.89 -19.68 4.67
C ARG A 139 -7.81 -18.85 3.97
N ALA A 140 -7.27 -17.82 4.62
CA ALA A 140 -6.24 -16.97 4.03
C ALA A 140 -4.92 -17.72 3.78
N ILE A 141 -4.53 -18.63 4.69
CA ILE A 141 -3.35 -19.50 4.52
C ILE A 141 -3.55 -20.42 3.31
N PHE A 142 -4.73 -21.04 3.20
CA PHE A 142 -5.07 -21.94 2.10
C PHE A 142 -5.10 -21.24 0.72
N LEU A 143 -5.69 -20.03 0.64
CA LEU A 143 -5.74 -19.26 -0.61
C LEU A 143 -4.36 -18.75 -1.06
N GLY A 144 -3.42 -18.57 -0.13
CA GLY A 144 -2.03 -18.30 -0.46
C GLY A 144 -1.72 -16.87 -0.97
N PRO A 145 -0.44 -16.61 -1.29
CA PRO A 145 0.07 -15.26 -1.50
C PRO A 145 -0.38 -14.64 -2.82
N VAL A 146 -0.56 -15.45 -3.87
CA VAL A 146 -0.92 -14.97 -5.21
C VAL A 146 -2.34 -14.42 -5.21
N PHE A 147 -3.28 -15.16 -4.62
CA PHE A 147 -4.66 -14.72 -4.42
C PHE A 147 -4.70 -13.40 -3.63
N LEU A 148 -4.04 -13.34 -2.47
CA LEU A 148 -4.02 -12.15 -1.62
C LEU A 148 -3.40 -10.93 -2.33
N SER A 149 -2.35 -11.15 -3.12
CA SER A 149 -1.73 -10.11 -3.95
C SER A 149 -2.69 -9.57 -5.01
N ALA A 150 -3.45 -10.45 -5.68
CA ALA A 150 -4.45 -10.08 -6.67
C ALA A 150 -5.60 -9.26 -6.05
N VAL A 151 -6.10 -9.68 -4.89
CA VAL A 151 -7.10 -8.95 -4.11
C VAL A 151 -6.58 -7.56 -3.71
N LEU A 152 -5.37 -7.46 -3.17
CA LEU A 152 -4.79 -6.17 -2.79
C LEU A 152 -4.69 -5.22 -3.98
N ASN A 153 -4.28 -5.72 -5.16
CA ASN A 153 -4.22 -4.93 -6.39
C ASN A 153 -5.61 -4.46 -6.83
N ALA A 154 -6.63 -5.32 -6.74
CA ALA A 154 -8.01 -4.96 -7.01
C ALA A 154 -8.49 -3.84 -6.05
N LEU A 155 -8.28 -4.00 -4.75
CA LEU A 155 -8.68 -3.03 -3.73
C LEU A 155 -7.95 -1.68 -3.88
N TYR A 156 -6.68 -1.71 -4.28
CA TYR A 156 -5.94 -0.50 -4.63
C TYR A 156 -6.57 0.21 -5.84
N LYS A 157 -6.85 -0.52 -6.92
CA LYS A 157 -7.44 0.03 -8.15
C LYS A 157 -8.89 0.50 -7.95
N SER A 158 -9.65 -0.13 -7.05
CA SER A 158 -11.01 0.29 -6.69
C SER A 158 -11.06 1.42 -5.67
N ASN A 159 -9.89 1.90 -5.22
CA ASN A 159 -9.75 2.97 -4.22
C ASN A 159 -10.42 2.62 -2.88
N GLN A 160 -10.20 1.40 -2.39
CA GLN A 160 -10.68 0.93 -1.09
C GLN A 160 -9.52 0.69 -0.12
N PRO A 161 -8.82 1.75 0.32
CA PRO A 161 -7.58 1.62 1.08
C PRO A 161 -7.78 1.04 2.48
N ILE A 162 -8.93 1.27 3.11
CA ILE A 162 -9.25 0.72 4.44
C ILE A 162 -9.36 -0.79 4.36
N LEU A 163 -10.01 -1.30 3.31
CA LEU A 163 -10.14 -2.73 3.10
C LEU A 163 -8.81 -3.36 2.68
N ALA A 164 -8.02 -2.67 1.85
CA ALA A 164 -6.68 -3.09 1.50
C ALA A 164 -5.77 -3.23 2.74
N ASP A 165 -5.81 -2.26 3.66
CA ASP A 165 -5.05 -2.31 4.93
C ASP A 165 -5.46 -3.49 5.82
N ARG A 166 -6.78 -3.77 5.91
CA ARG A 166 -7.29 -4.95 6.64
C ARG A 166 -6.81 -6.25 6.01
N ILE A 167 -6.90 -6.37 4.69
CA ILE A 167 -6.41 -7.54 3.95
C ILE A 167 -4.90 -7.69 4.05
N TRP A 168 -4.16 -6.59 4.05
CA TRP A 168 -2.72 -6.60 4.27
C TRP A 168 -2.37 -7.16 5.64
N THR A 169 -3.02 -6.68 6.70
CA THR A 169 -2.83 -7.22 8.06
C THR A 169 -3.22 -8.70 8.15
N LEU A 170 -4.33 -9.10 7.50
CA LEU A 170 -4.74 -10.51 7.41
C LEU A 170 -3.67 -11.33 6.70
N ALA A 171 -3.18 -10.87 5.54
CA ALA A 171 -2.18 -11.55 4.72
C ALA A 171 -0.87 -11.73 5.48
N LYS A 172 -0.36 -10.70 6.17
CA LYS A 172 0.88 -10.81 6.95
C LYS A 172 0.76 -11.74 8.16
N LYS A 173 -0.44 -11.83 8.78
CA LYS A 173 -0.70 -12.80 9.85
C LYS A 173 -0.81 -14.21 9.29
N ALA A 174 -1.55 -14.40 8.19
CA ALA A 174 -1.66 -15.68 7.50
C ALA A 174 -0.29 -16.18 7.02
N GLU A 175 0.54 -15.28 6.48
CA GLU A 175 1.91 -15.58 6.07
C GLU A 175 2.71 -16.14 7.24
N ARG A 176 2.74 -15.48 8.41
CA ARG A 176 3.43 -16.00 9.62
C ARG A 176 2.86 -17.34 10.07
N LEU A 177 1.53 -17.48 10.08
CA LEU A 177 0.85 -18.70 10.52
C LEU A 177 0.99 -19.86 9.53
N SER A 178 1.29 -19.60 8.25
CA SER A 178 1.51 -20.64 7.24
C SER A 178 2.73 -21.53 7.55
N TRP A 179 3.59 -21.08 8.46
CA TRP A 179 4.77 -21.81 8.93
C TRP A 179 4.49 -22.68 10.15
N ALA A 180 3.38 -22.43 10.85
CA ALA A 180 2.96 -23.24 11.98
C ALA A 180 2.27 -24.53 11.49
N ARG A 181 3.06 -25.60 11.30
CA ARG A 181 2.59 -26.91 10.82
C ARG A 181 1.37 -27.45 11.59
N LYS A 182 1.23 -27.10 12.88
CA LYS A 182 0.10 -27.49 13.73
C LYS A 182 -1.26 -26.99 13.24
N LEU A 183 -1.31 -25.86 12.53
CA LEU A 183 -2.57 -25.27 12.10
C LEU A 183 -3.11 -25.91 10.82
N LEU A 184 -2.24 -26.18 9.85
CA LEU A 184 -2.56 -26.74 8.54
C LEU A 184 -1.38 -27.59 8.06
N PRO A 185 -1.34 -28.90 8.35
CA PRO A 185 -0.18 -29.74 8.04
C PRO A 185 0.07 -29.90 6.54
N ASN A 186 -0.98 -29.78 5.73
CA ASN A 186 -0.92 -30.04 4.28
C ASN A 186 -0.64 -28.78 3.45
N VAL A 187 -0.50 -27.60 4.06
CA VAL A 187 -0.26 -26.35 3.31
C VAL A 187 1.21 -26.01 3.36
N LYS A 188 1.82 -25.83 2.17
CA LYS A 188 3.21 -25.39 2.07
C LYS A 188 3.35 -23.97 2.63
N PRO A 189 4.38 -23.68 3.44
CA PRO A 189 4.63 -22.34 3.91
C PRO A 189 4.91 -21.41 2.74
N TRP A 190 4.55 -20.14 2.89
CA TRP A 190 4.73 -19.16 1.83
C TRP A 190 5.10 -17.78 2.36
N ILE A 191 5.62 -16.94 1.47
CA ILE A 191 6.01 -15.54 1.70
C ILE A 191 5.29 -14.65 0.69
N MET A 192 4.89 -13.46 1.12
CA MET A 192 4.30 -12.47 0.20
C MET A 192 5.35 -11.95 -0.78
N GLY A 193 5.03 -11.99 -2.08
CA GLY A 193 5.91 -11.49 -3.12
C GLY A 193 6.02 -9.96 -3.17
N PRO A 194 7.04 -9.41 -3.87
CA PRO A 194 7.31 -7.97 -3.99
C PRO A 194 6.13 -7.18 -4.58
N HIS A 195 5.28 -7.86 -5.36
CA HIS A 195 4.09 -7.25 -5.94
C HIS A 195 3.12 -6.70 -4.88
N ALA A 196 2.85 -7.48 -3.82
CA ALA A 196 1.93 -7.04 -2.77
C ALA A 196 2.47 -5.84 -1.99
N TYR A 197 3.78 -5.87 -1.65
CA TYR A 197 4.46 -4.74 -1.02
C TYR A 197 4.41 -3.48 -1.90
N THR A 198 4.67 -3.65 -3.20
CA THR A 198 4.57 -2.57 -4.19
C THR A 198 3.16 -1.98 -4.25
N VAL A 199 2.12 -2.82 -4.23
CA VAL A 199 0.72 -2.39 -4.20
C VAL A 199 0.43 -1.60 -2.93
N MET A 200 0.87 -2.07 -1.76
CA MET A 200 0.60 -1.38 -0.49
C MET A 200 1.35 -0.04 -0.38
N ILE A 201 2.61 0.04 -0.80
CA ILE A 201 3.33 1.32 -0.87
C ILE A 201 2.62 2.29 -1.83
N ASN A 202 2.14 1.79 -2.98
CA ASN A 202 1.35 2.60 -3.91
C ASN A 202 0.00 3.04 -3.31
N CYS A 203 -0.63 2.16 -2.53
CA CYS A 203 -1.86 2.46 -1.82
C CYS A 203 -1.63 3.63 -0.86
N TYR A 204 -0.74 3.49 0.13
CA TYR A 204 -0.47 4.55 1.09
C TYR A 204 0.08 5.83 0.47
N SER A 205 0.98 5.75 -0.51
CA SER A 205 1.48 6.94 -1.20
C SER A 205 0.40 7.67 -1.98
N SER A 206 -0.57 6.97 -2.56
CA SER A 206 -1.70 7.62 -3.24
C SER A 206 -2.59 8.40 -2.26
N LEU A 207 -2.68 7.92 -1.00
CA LEU A 207 -3.45 8.55 0.05
C LEU A 207 -2.72 9.78 0.60
N ALA A 208 -1.43 9.63 0.92
CA ALA A 208 -0.56 10.73 1.34
C ALA A 208 -0.57 11.87 0.30
N ARG A 209 -0.72 11.53 -0.97
CA ARG A 209 -0.67 12.51 -2.07
C ARG A 209 -1.98 13.23 -2.36
N ARG A 210 -3.09 12.88 -1.71
CA ARG A 210 -4.35 13.60 -1.92
C ARG A 210 -4.30 14.99 -1.31
N GLN A 211 -4.80 15.96 -2.07
CA GLN A 211 -4.90 17.36 -1.63
C GLN A 211 -6.18 17.65 -0.85
N TYR A 212 -7.20 16.79 -0.98
CA TYR A 212 -8.47 16.94 -0.29
C TYR A 212 -8.94 15.60 0.25
N TRP A 213 -9.39 15.61 1.50
CA TRP A 213 -10.06 14.49 2.15
C TRP A 213 -11.43 14.94 2.62
N ARG A 214 -12.47 14.28 2.11
CA ARG A 214 -13.79 14.29 2.75
C ARG A 214 -13.90 13.00 3.54
N MET A 215 -13.32 12.98 4.74
CA MET A 215 -13.55 11.89 5.67
C MET A 215 -14.59 12.32 6.68
N VAL A 216 -15.72 11.61 6.67
CA VAL A 216 -16.64 11.63 7.80
C VAL A 216 -16.09 10.64 8.82
N LEU A 217 -15.27 11.13 9.75
CA LEU A 217 -14.84 10.33 10.88
C LEU A 217 -16.00 10.26 11.86
N ARG A 218 -16.73 9.14 11.86
CA ARG A 218 -17.72 8.89 12.90
C ARG A 218 -16.99 8.73 14.24
N PRO A 219 -17.43 9.43 15.31
CA PRO A 219 -16.91 9.21 16.65
C PRO A 219 -17.26 7.79 17.08
N GLN A 220 -16.31 6.88 16.97
CA GLN A 220 -16.42 5.56 17.55
C GLN A 220 -15.19 5.36 18.42
N ARG A 221 -15.35 5.35 19.75
CA ARG A 221 -14.22 5.17 20.68
C ARG A 221 -13.43 3.93 20.29
N LEU A 222 -12.18 4.13 19.86
CA LEU A 222 -11.29 3.04 19.48
C LEU A 222 -10.27 2.85 20.59
N ASN A 223 -10.15 1.62 21.08
CA ASN A 223 -9.07 1.26 21.99
C ASN A 223 -7.72 1.37 21.24
N TYR A 224 -6.73 2.01 21.86
CA TYR A 224 -5.38 2.15 21.33
C TYR A 224 -4.79 0.81 20.86
N ARG A 225 -4.97 -0.27 21.63
CA ARG A 225 -4.47 -1.62 21.29
C ARG A 225 -5.02 -2.13 19.97
N THR A 226 -6.28 -1.86 19.67
CA THR A 226 -6.87 -2.23 18.37
C THR A 226 -6.46 -1.24 17.29
N ALA A 227 -6.33 0.04 17.65
CA ALA A 227 -5.95 1.08 16.71
C ALA A 227 -4.58 0.80 16.08
N ILE A 228 -3.58 0.42 16.87
CA ILE A 228 -2.21 0.16 16.38
C ILE A 228 -2.08 -1.06 15.45
N ALA A 229 -3.10 -1.94 15.39
CA ALA A 229 -3.09 -3.11 14.51
C ALA A 229 -3.26 -2.75 13.02
N SER A 230 -3.62 -1.51 12.70
CA SER A 230 -3.89 -1.04 11.34
C SER A 230 -3.57 0.45 11.21
N VAL A 231 -3.07 0.88 10.06
CA VAL A 231 -2.71 2.29 9.84
C VAL A 231 -3.94 3.19 9.99
N TRP A 232 -5.08 2.71 9.50
CA TRP A 232 -6.36 3.41 9.63
C TRP A 232 -6.88 3.45 11.06
N GLY A 233 -6.63 2.41 11.85
CA GLY A 233 -6.95 2.39 13.28
C GLY A 233 -6.18 3.48 14.00
N THR A 234 -4.87 3.58 13.78
CA THR A 234 -4.01 4.63 14.35
C THR A 234 -4.48 6.03 13.93
N LEU A 235 -4.82 6.23 12.65
CA LEU A 235 -5.35 7.51 12.18
C LEU A 235 -6.62 7.90 12.92
N ARG A 236 -7.59 6.98 13.00
CA ARG A 236 -8.86 7.23 13.70
C ARG A 236 -8.64 7.54 15.17
N TYR A 237 -7.77 6.80 15.84
CA TYR A 237 -7.43 7.03 17.25
C TYR A 237 -6.78 8.40 17.46
N LYS A 238 -5.79 8.78 16.64
CA LYS A 238 -5.17 10.11 16.74
C LYS A 238 -6.18 11.23 16.48
N CYS A 239 -7.07 11.08 15.50
CA CYS A 239 -8.15 12.05 15.26
C CYS A 239 -9.20 12.12 16.39
N GLN A 240 -9.27 11.14 17.29
CA GLN A 240 -10.17 11.18 18.46
C GLN A 240 -9.60 11.99 19.62
N ILE A 241 -8.28 11.99 19.79
CA ILE A 241 -7.59 12.71 20.86
C ILE A 241 -7.49 14.21 20.57
N LEU A 242 -7.49 14.57 19.29
CA LEU A 242 -7.35 15.95 18.85
C LEU A 242 -8.61 16.79 19.18
N PRO A 243 -8.45 18.05 19.65
CA PRO A 243 -9.56 18.92 20.05
C PRO A 243 -10.49 19.22 18.87
N ARG A 244 -11.81 19.24 19.10
CA ARG A 244 -12.82 19.52 18.06
C ARG A 244 -13.23 20.99 18.07
N PRO A 245 -13.55 21.60 16.90
CA PRO A 245 -13.42 21.05 15.55
C PRO A 245 -11.98 21.18 15.00
N LEU A 246 -11.46 20.14 14.35
CA LEU A 246 -10.12 20.23 13.76
C LEU A 246 -10.15 21.01 12.44
N PRO A 247 -9.25 21.99 12.24
CA PRO A 247 -9.07 22.58 10.93
C PRO A 247 -8.66 21.48 9.95
N SER A 248 -9.29 21.47 8.78
CA SER A 248 -9.08 20.43 7.77
C SER A 248 -7.59 20.20 7.45
N HIS A 249 -6.76 21.24 7.49
CA HIS A 249 -5.32 21.15 7.25
C HIS A 249 -4.57 20.24 8.24
N GLN A 250 -4.83 20.32 9.54
CA GLN A 250 -4.09 19.51 10.53
C GLN A 250 -4.39 18.01 10.36
N VAL A 251 -5.65 17.65 10.06
CA VAL A 251 -6.03 16.26 9.76
C VAL A 251 -5.36 15.78 8.47
N MET A 252 -5.26 16.65 7.46
CA MET A 252 -4.60 16.35 6.19
C MET A 252 -3.10 16.10 6.39
N GLU A 253 -2.44 16.91 7.19
CA GLU A 253 -1.01 16.80 7.51
C GLU A 253 -0.73 15.53 8.33
N LEU A 254 -1.49 15.31 9.41
CA LEU A 254 -1.42 14.07 10.19
C LEU A 254 -1.60 12.83 9.31
N MET A 255 -2.57 12.89 8.38
CA MET A 255 -2.83 11.80 7.46
C MET A 255 -1.67 11.64 6.45
N HIS A 256 -1.14 12.73 5.90
CA HIS A 256 0.03 12.70 5.03
C HIS A 256 1.18 11.97 5.71
N ASP A 257 1.46 12.32 6.96
CA ASP A 257 2.58 11.78 7.72
C ASP A 257 2.36 10.33 8.13
N LEU A 258 1.16 9.98 8.59
CA LEU A 258 0.81 8.59 8.90
C LEU A 258 0.87 7.69 7.67
N MET A 259 0.35 8.13 6.52
CA MET A 259 0.38 7.33 5.30
C MET A 259 1.80 7.21 4.74
N ARG A 260 2.61 8.27 4.84
CA ARG A 260 4.03 8.21 4.48
C ARG A 260 4.80 7.27 5.42
N HIS A 261 4.56 7.36 6.73
CA HIS A 261 5.16 6.46 7.71
C HIS A 261 4.75 5.00 7.46
N ALA A 262 3.47 4.73 7.19
CA ALA A 262 2.99 3.39 6.83
C ALA A 262 3.66 2.82 5.58
N ALA A 263 3.83 3.64 4.54
CA ALA A 263 4.59 3.24 3.36
C ALA A 263 6.04 2.88 3.72
N LEU A 264 6.66 3.61 4.65
CA LEU A 264 8.04 3.35 5.10
C LEU A 264 8.14 2.05 5.89
N VAL A 265 7.16 1.77 6.74
CA VAL A 265 7.08 0.50 7.48
C VAL A 265 6.97 -0.68 6.52
N VAL A 266 6.11 -0.58 5.48
CA VAL A 266 6.01 -1.63 4.45
C VAL A 266 7.32 -1.78 3.68
N PHE A 267 7.96 -0.67 3.30
CA PHE A 267 9.25 -0.67 2.62
C PHE A 267 10.34 -1.36 3.47
N ARG A 268 10.50 -0.95 4.74
CA ARG A 268 11.46 -1.53 5.69
C ARG A 268 11.22 -3.01 5.91
N ARG A 269 9.97 -3.41 6.11
CA ARG A 269 9.60 -4.82 6.28
C ARG A 269 9.98 -5.65 5.06
N PHE A 270 9.92 -5.09 3.84
CA PHE A 270 10.38 -5.80 2.64
C PHE A 270 11.90 -5.90 2.59
N MET A 271 12.61 -4.79 2.84
CA MET A 271 14.08 -4.77 2.79
C MET A 271 14.70 -5.65 3.88
N ASN A 272 14.03 -5.79 5.03
CA ASN A 272 14.49 -6.59 6.17
C ASN A 272 13.90 -8.01 6.18
N LEU A 273 13.27 -8.49 5.10
CA LEU A 273 12.62 -9.82 5.09
C LEU A 273 13.56 -10.94 5.54
N ARG A 274 14.82 -10.91 5.10
CA ARG A 274 15.81 -11.93 5.48
C ARG A 274 16.06 -11.93 6.99
N HIS A 275 16.17 -10.75 7.60
CA HIS A 275 16.41 -10.62 9.03
C HIS A 275 15.16 -11.00 9.83
N ASP A 276 14.01 -10.45 9.45
CA ASP A 276 12.70 -10.71 10.08
C ASP A 276 12.31 -12.18 10.10
N TYR A 277 12.80 -12.98 9.14
CA TYR A 277 12.52 -14.41 9.04
C TYR A 277 13.64 -15.31 9.56
N ALA A 278 14.85 -14.79 9.75
CA ALA A 278 15.94 -15.54 10.39
C ALA A 278 15.67 -15.83 11.88
N GLU A 279 14.77 -15.05 12.51
CA GLU A 279 14.30 -15.23 13.88
C GLU A 279 13.37 -16.44 14.05
N ILE A 280 12.76 -16.94 12.98
CA ILE A 280 11.83 -18.08 13.03
C ILE A 280 12.60 -19.36 12.66
N PRO A 281 12.80 -20.32 13.59
CA PRO A 281 13.66 -21.48 13.36
C PRO A 281 13.27 -22.31 12.12
N GLU A 282 11.97 -22.52 11.90
CA GLU A 282 11.46 -23.27 10.74
C GLU A 282 11.72 -22.54 9.42
N MET A 283 11.70 -21.21 9.43
CA MET A 283 11.97 -20.39 8.24
C MET A 283 13.46 -20.36 7.90
N ARG A 284 14.34 -20.40 8.89
CA ARG A 284 15.79 -20.33 8.66
C ARG A 284 16.28 -21.40 7.67
N ARG A 285 15.78 -22.64 7.80
CA ARG A 285 16.10 -23.73 6.87
C ARG A 285 15.57 -23.45 5.46
N TRP A 286 14.31 -23.02 5.35
CA TRP A 286 13.71 -22.69 4.06
C TRP A 286 14.39 -21.53 3.35
N LEU A 287 14.84 -20.50 4.09
CA LEU A 287 15.58 -19.36 3.53
C LEU A 287 16.97 -19.75 3.01
N ALA A 288 17.55 -20.86 3.47
CA ALA A 288 18.80 -21.38 2.92
C ALA A 288 18.56 -22.05 1.56
N GLU A 289 17.40 -22.68 1.36
CA GLU A 289 17.06 -23.42 0.14
C GLU A 289 16.38 -22.57 -0.94
N LYS A 290 15.68 -21.50 -0.56
CA LYS A 290 14.85 -20.71 -1.48
C LYS A 290 15.32 -19.26 -1.60
N ASP A 291 15.30 -18.78 -2.83
CA ASP A 291 15.57 -17.38 -3.13
C ASP A 291 14.54 -16.46 -2.47
N ILE A 292 15.04 -15.57 -1.61
CA ILE A 292 14.24 -14.51 -1.02
C ILE A 292 13.79 -13.57 -2.15
N PRO A 293 12.52 -13.15 -2.18
CA PRO A 293 12.06 -12.24 -3.21
C PRO A 293 12.88 -10.94 -3.20
N LYS A 294 13.52 -10.63 -4.33
CA LYS A 294 14.33 -9.42 -4.50
C LYS A 294 13.46 -8.22 -4.87
N PRO A 295 13.81 -7.00 -4.43
CA PRO A 295 13.10 -5.80 -4.87
C PRO A 295 13.29 -5.58 -6.37
N ASP A 296 12.21 -5.24 -7.06
CA ASP A 296 12.23 -4.89 -8.48
C ASP A 296 12.17 -3.36 -8.70
N ALA A 297 12.32 -2.93 -9.95
CA ALA A 297 12.21 -1.51 -10.30
C ALA A 297 10.82 -0.93 -9.98
N ARG A 298 9.75 -1.74 -9.97
CA ARG A 298 8.39 -1.30 -9.65
C ARG A 298 8.23 -0.99 -8.16
N PHE A 299 8.83 -1.82 -7.31
CA PHE A 299 8.92 -1.62 -5.86
C PHE A 299 9.63 -0.31 -5.52
N PHE A 300 10.82 -0.08 -6.08
CA PHE A 300 11.53 1.17 -5.87
C PHE A 300 10.79 2.38 -6.45
N ASN A 301 10.14 2.26 -7.61
CA ASN A 301 9.29 3.32 -8.14
C ASN A 301 8.10 3.67 -7.24
N ALA A 302 7.51 2.67 -6.58
CA ALA A 302 6.47 2.89 -5.58
C ALA A 302 7.03 3.64 -4.36
N ALA A 303 8.19 3.22 -3.85
CA ALA A 303 8.86 3.89 -2.74
C ALA A 303 9.25 5.34 -3.08
N LEU A 304 9.89 5.56 -4.22
CA LEU A 304 10.22 6.89 -4.72
C LEU A 304 8.97 7.77 -4.87
N ARG A 305 7.84 7.22 -5.34
CA ARG A 305 6.57 7.96 -5.40
C ARG A 305 6.07 8.39 -4.03
N ALA A 306 6.31 7.60 -2.99
CA ALA A 306 5.92 7.86 -1.61
C ALA A 306 6.79 8.93 -0.94
N PHE A 307 8.12 8.86 -1.10
CA PHE A 307 9.06 9.65 -0.29
C PHE A 307 9.74 10.80 -1.02
N ARG A 308 9.64 10.88 -2.35
CA ARG A 308 10.22 12.00 -3.09
C ARG A 308 9.42 13.29 -2.86
N PRO A 309 10.08 14.46 -2.88
CA PRO A 309 9.40 15.74 -2.84
C PRO A 309 8.44 15.90 -4.05
N ARG A 310 7.38 16.67 -3.85
CA ARG A 310 6.46 17.05 -4.93
C ARG A 310 7.10 18.16 -5.75
N THR A 311 7.99 17.80 -6.66
CA THR A 311 8.63 18.75 -7.56
C THR A 311 7.81 18.92 -8.85
N PRO A 312 7.67 20.15 -9.36
CA PRO A 312 7.09 20.38 -10.67
C PRO A 312 7.98 19.76 -11.76
N PRO A 313 7.40 19.42 -12.92
CA PRO A 313 8.16 18.83 -14.00
C PRO A 313 9.13 19.84 -14.64
N MET A 314 10.44 19.76 -14.34
CA MET A 314 11.47 20.61 -14.96
C MET A 314 12.13 20.02 -16.22
N ARG A 315 12.76 20.85 -17.05
CA ARG A 315 13.48 20.41 -18.28
C ARG A 315 14.72 19.57 -17.96
N LYS A 316 15.20 18.76 -18.92
CA LYS A 316 16.41 17.91 -18.77
C LYS A 316 17.67 18.70 -18.44
N SER A 317 17.86 19.82 -19.13
CA SER A 317 18.96 20.75 -18.88
C SER A 317 19.00 21.24 -17.44
N TRP A 318 17.85 21.49 -16.82
CA TRP A 318 17.75 21.98 -15.45
C TRP A 318 18.36 21.01 -14.43
N TYR A 319 18.04 19.71 -14.50
CA TYR A 319 18.61 18.74 -13.56
C TYR A 319 20.09 18.47 -13.81
N ARG A 320 20.53 18.51 -15.08
CA ARG A 320 21.95 18.42 -15.41
C ARG A 320 22.73 19.59 -14.81
N ARG A 321 22.18 20.80 -14.92
CA ARG A 321 22.73 21.99 -14.27
C ARG A 321 22.77 21.82 -12.76
N GLN A 322 21.65 21.45 -12.12
CA GLN A 322 21.63 21.20 -10.67
C GLN A 322 22.66 20.15 -10.22
N LEU A 323 22.86 19.08 -10.99
CA LEU A 323 23.86 18.07 -10.65
C LEU A 323 25.28 18.65 -10.74
N ARG A 324 25.58 19.42 -11.79
CA ARG A 324 26.88 20.09 -11.92
C ARG A 324 27.10 21.10 -10.80
N ASP A 325 26.10 21.94 -10.52
CA ASP A 325 26.18 22.95 -9.46
C ASP A 325 26.36 22.28 -8.09
N ALA A 326 25.68 21.16 -7.83
CA ALA A 326 25.84 20.38 -6.60
C ALA A 326 27.24 19.76 -6.48
N LYS A 327 27.80 19.22 -7.57
CA LYS A 327 29.18 18.70 -7.61
C LYS A 327 30.19 19.82 -7.39
N PHE A 328 30.06 20.92 -8.14
CA PHE A 328 30.91 22.10 -8.00
C PHE A 328 30.91 22.65 -6.56
N ASN A 329 29.73 22.79 -5.94
CA ASN A 329 29.65 23.27 -4.57
C ASN A 329 30.30 22.30 -3.57
N LEU A 330 30.22 20.98 -3.79
CA LEU A 330 30.91 20.01 -2.94
C LEU A 330 32.43 20.09 -3.14
N ASP A 331 32.87 20.04 -4.40
CA ASP A 331 34.29 19.92 -4.75
C ASP A 331 35.07 21.20 -4.41
N PHE A 332 34.50 22.38 -4.67
CA PHE A 332 35.18 23.66 -4.47
C PHE A 332 34.86 24.35 -3.15
N LYS A 333 33.67 24.13 -2.60
CA LYS A 333 33.22 24.83 -1.37
C LYS A 333 33.07 23.90 -0.17
N GLY A 334 33.15 22.58 -0.36
CA GLY A 334 32.84 21.61 0.70
C GLY A 334 31.36 21.65 1.15
N VAL A 335 30.48 22.30 0.38
CA VAL A 335 29.08 22.53 0.77
C VAL A 335 28.20 21.40 0.24
N LEU A 336 27.52 20.70 1.15
CA LEU A 336 26.51 19.71 0.80
C LEU A 336 25.20 20.39 0.31
N PRO A 337 24.44 19.74 -0.59
CA PRO A 337 23.11 20.21 -1.00
C PRO A 337 22.22 20.50 0.20
N ASN A 338 21.38 21.53 0.15
CA ASN A 338 20.53 21.88 1.28
C ASN A 338 19.55 20.74 1.59
N SER A 339 19.38 20.40 2.88
CA SER A 339 18.36 19.42 3.31
C SER A 339 16.94 19.88 2.95
N ASN A 340 16.71 21.19 2.89
CA ASN A 340 15.42 21.80 2.54
C ASN A 340 14.99 21.56 1.07
N ASP A 341 15.89 21.08 0.20
CA ASP A 341 15.60 20.80 -1.21
C ASP A 341 14.77 19.51 -1.42
N GLY A 342 14.05 19.08 -0.38
CA GLY A 342 13.22 17.89 -0.39
C GLY A 342 13.95 16.60 -0.03
N TRP A 343 15.18 16.70 0.48
CA TRP A 343 15.85 15.58 1.12
C TRP A 343 15.11 15.18 2.40
N ASN A 344 15.10 13.88 2.70
CA ASN A 344 14.55 13.36 3.95
C ASN A 344 15.15 11.98 4.23
N GLY A 345 15.16 11.57 5.51
CA GLY A 345 15.72 10.28 5.93
C GLY A 345 15.12 9.08 5.21
N SER A 346 13.80 9.08 4.97
CA SER A 346 13.13 8.00 4.24
C SER A 346 13.59 7.89 2.78
N LEU A 347 13.76 9.02 2.10
CA LEU A 347 14.28 9.06 0.73
C LEU A 347 15.74 8.61 0.66
N HIS A 348 16.55 8.98 1.66
CA HIS A 348 17.93 8.50 1.77
C HIS A 348 18.00 6.99 1.96
N GLU A 349 17.15 6.44 2.83
CA GLU A 349 17.07 5.00 3.05
C GLU A 349 16.65 4.25 1.76
N VAL A 350 15.68 4.78 1.01
CA VAL A 350 15.30 4.19 -0.28
C VAL A 350 16.45 4.26 -1.28
N ALA A 351 17.13 5.40 -1.40
CA ALA A 351 18.26 5.58 -2.32
C ALA A 351 19.43 4.64 -1.99
N LYS A 352 19.77 4.49 -0.71
CA LYS A 352 20.80 3.54 -0.25
C LYS A 352 20.45 2.10 -0.65
N ASN A 353 19.21 1.68 -0.40
CA ASN A 353 18.74 0.34 -0.74
C ASN A 353 18.62 0.10 -2.25
N MET A 354 18.34 1.14 -3.04
CA MET A 354 18.36 1.07 -4.51
C MET A 354 19.78 0.77 -5.02
N ILE A 355 20.77 1.53 -4.57
CA ILE A 355 22.18 1.35 -4.97
C ILE A 355 22.67 -0.05 -4.56
N HIS A 356 22.38 -0.47 -3.32
CA HIS A 356 22.72 -1.82 -2.83
C HIS A 356 22.07 -2.93 -3.66
N ALA A 357 20.85 -2.72 -4.17
CA ALA A 357 20.16 -3.66 -5.05
C ALA A 357 20.60 -3.57 -6.53
N GLY A 358 21.61 -2.76 -6.85
CA GLY A 358 22.14 -2.58 -8.20
C GLY A 358 21.31 -1.66 -9.11
N PHE A 359 20.41 -0.85 -8.54
CA PHE A 359 19.62 0.12 -9.31
C PHE A 359 20.24 1.53 -9.23
N PRO A 360 20.42 2.22 -10.37
CA PRO A 360 20.92 3.59 -10.38
C PRO A 360 19.89 4.57 -9.81
N LEU A 361 20.34 5.68 -9.23
CA LEU A 361 19.41 6.75 -8.82
C LEU A 361 18.85 7.49 -10.04
N PRO A 362 17.54 7.78 -10.09
CA PRO A 362 16.96 8.59 -11.15
C PRO A 362 17.65 9.96 -11.26
N PRO A 363 17.85 10.49 -12.49
CA PRO A 363 18.60 11.73 -12.70
C PRO A 363 18.09 12.94 -11.91
N GLY A 364 16.78 13.01 -11.65
CA GLY A 364 16.18 14.09 -10.88
C GLY A 364 16.41 14.02 -9.37
N LEU A 365 16.99 12.92 -8.86
CA LEU A 365 17.35 12.74 -7.45
C LEU A 365 18.86 12.83 -7.22
N GLN A 366 19.68 12.59 -8.23
CA GLN A 366 21.15 12.60 -8.10
C GLN A 366 21.70 13.88 -7.43
N PRO A 367 21.24 15.11 -7.76
CA PRO A 367 21.74 16.32 -7.10
C PRO A 367 21.56 16.31 -5.57
N LEU A 368 20.49 15.67 -5.05
CA LEU A 368 20.20 15.61 -3.62
C LEU A 368 21.15 14.70 -2.82
N PHE A 369 21.92 13.87 -3.53
CA PHE A 369 22.76 12.81 -2.95
C PHE A 369 24.26 13.01 -3.16
N VAL A 370 24.67 14.08 -3.85
CA VAL A 370 26.08 14.48 -3.99
C VAL A 370 26.69 14.66 -2.59
N GLY A 371 27.79 13.95 -2.34
CA GLY A 371 28.50 13.93 -1.04
C GLY A 371 27.82 13.14 0.08
N ARG A 372 26.60 12.61 -0.12
CA ARG A 372 25.81 11.91 0.91
C ARG A 372 25.76 10.40 0.74
N LEU A 373 25.84 9.92 -0.50
CA LEU A 373 25.87 8.49 -0.84
C LEU A 373 26.99 8.25 -1.84
N ARG A 374 27.68 7.11 -1.73
CA ARG A 374 28.65 6.65 -2.74
C ARG A 374 27.92 5.83 -3.80
N GLY A 375 28.40 5.87 -5.05
CA GLY A 375 27.84 5.08 -6.16
C GLY A 375 26.43 5.52 -6.61
N PHE A 376 26.05 6.78 -6.38
CA PHE A 376 24.76 7.30 -6.86
C PHE A 376 24.78 7.64 -8.37
N ASP A 377 25.98 7.75 -8.93
CA ASP A 377 26.33 8.08 -10.31
C ASP A 377 26.61 6.85 -11.17
N LEU A 378 26.25 5.65 -10.67
CA LEU A 378 26.31 4.42 -11.45
C LEU A 378 25.66 4.63 -12.83
N PRO A 379 26.34 4.21 -13.92
CA PRO A 379 25.76 4.30 -15.25
C PRO A 379 24.45 3.52 -15.28
N VAL A 380 23.47 4.03 -16.03
CA VAL A 380 22.25 3.27 -16.28
C VAL A 380 22.63 2.11 -17.19
N VAL A 381 22.85 0.94 -16.59
CA VAL A 381 23.05 -0.30 -17.35
C VAL A 381 21.69 -0.64 -17.96
N HIS A 382 21.51 -0.26 -19.22
CA HIS A 382 20.43 -0.79 -20.02
C HIS A 382 20.80 -2.24 -20.30
N GLY A 383 20.12 -3.19 -19.65
CA GLY A 383 20.19 -4.58 -20.06
C GLY A 383 19.88 -4.68 -21.56
N PRO A 384 20.50 -5.61 -22.30
CA PRO A 384 20.19 -5.80 -23.71
C PRO A 384 18.67 -5.92 -23.88
N ASP A 385 18.11 -5.26 -24.90
CA ASP A 385 16.69 -5.34 -25.20
C ASP A 385 16.38 -6.80 -25.60
N ARG A 386 15.98 -7.61 -24.62
CA ARG A 386 15.65 -9.04 -24.81
C ARG A 386 14.21 -9.21 -25.33
N GLY A 387 13.59 -8.16 -25.86
CA GLY A 387 12.33 -8.28 -26.57
C GLY A 387 12.49 -9.22 -27.78
N PRO A 388 11.54 -10.12 -28.06
CA PRO A 388 11.54 -10.88 -29.30
C PRO A 388 11.64 -9.92 -30.49
N PHE A 389 12.49 -10.24 -31.48
CA PHE A 389 12.74 -9.38 -32.66
C PHE A 389 11.45 -8.93 -33.37
N ALA A 390 10.38 -9.72 -33.26
CA ALA A 390 9.07 -9.44 -33.82
C ALA A 390 8.34 -8.21 -33.22
N TYR A 391 8.74 -7.73 -32.03
CA TYR A 391 8.13 -6.54 -31.42
C TYR A 391 8.98 -5.30 -31.73
N ARG A 392 8.33 -4.18 -32.09
CA ARG A 392 9.03 -2.90 -32.24
C ARG A 392 9.86 -2.63 -30.98
N PRO A 393 11.16 -2.29 -31.11
CA PRO A 393 12.00 -1.97 -29.96
C PRO A 393 11.27 -0.94 -29.12
N GLN A 394 11.11 -1.25 -27.83
CA GLN A 394 10.41 -0.32 -26.94
C GLN A 394 11.26 0.94 -26.93
N LYS A 395 10.68 2.08 -27.33
CA LYS A 395 11.34 3.38 -27.17
C LYS A 395 11.59 3.57 -25.68
N ILE A 396 12.78 3.20 -25.23
CA ILE A 396 13.22 3.42 -23.85
C ILE A 396 13.20 4.93 -23.72
N HIS A 397 12.24 5.47 -22.98
CA HIS A 397 12.25 6.88 -22.66
C HIS A 397 13.44 7.09 -21.73
N PRO A 398 14.58 7.62 -22.23
CA PRO A 398 15.86 7.51 -21.51
C PRO A 398 15.90 8.48 -20.33
N TRP A 399 14.83 9.23 -20.09
CA TRP A 399 14.80 10.31 -19.13
C TRP A 399 13.57 10.29 -18.24
N LEU A 400 13.45 9.21 -17.47
CA LEU A 400 12.52 9.07 -16.37
C LEU A 400 13.09 9.76 -15.11
N ARG A 401 12.79 11.05 -14.98
CA ARG A 401 13.36 11.97 -13.96
C ARG A 401 13.41 11.41 -12.54
N TYR A 402 12.33 10.76 -12.12
CA TYR A 402 12.11 10.30 -10.75
C TYR A 402 11.69 8.85 -10.69
N ARG A 403 11.98 8.09 -11.74
CA ARG A 403 11.55 6.69 -11.85
C ARG A 403 12.61 5.88 -12.55
N LEU A 404 12.78 4.66 -12.09
CA LEU A 404 13.46 3.61 -12.82
C LEU A 404 12.64 3.21 -14.04
N HIS A 405 13.33 2.80 -15.10
CA HIS A 405 12.70 2.13 -16.21
C HIS A 405 12.08 0.81 -15.72
N THR A 406 10.83 0.55 -16.13
CA THR A 406 10.16 -0.72 -15.84
C THR A 406 9.72 -1.30 -17.17
N PRO A 407 10.42 -2.31 -17.72
CA PRO A 407 9.95 -2.97 -18.92
C PRO A 407 8.56 -3.53 -18.66
N LYS A 408 7.69 -3.43 -19.66
CA LYS A 408 6.42 -4.15 -19.64
C LYS A 408 6.70 -5.58 -20.06
N GLU A 409 6.94 -6.44 -19.08
CA GLU A 409 7.29 -7.85 -19.34
C GLU A 409 6.07 -8.73 -19.65
N LYS A 410 4.90 -8.43 -19.08
CA LYS A 410 3.71 -9.29 -19.19
C LYS A 410 2.43 -8.45 -19.22
N GLY A 411 1.60 -8.76 -20.22
CA GLY A 411 0.30 -8.16 -20.47
C GLY A 411 0.14 -7.92 -21.97
N LEU A 412 -0.93 -8.46 -22.55
CA LEU A 412 -1.43 -8.00 -23.84
C LEU A 412 -1.47 -6.45 -23.80
N PRO A 413 -1.24 -5.76 -24.93
CA PRO A 413 -1.49 -4.33 -25.03
C PRO A 413 -3.00 -4.07 -24.90
N VAL A 414 -3.56 -4.27 -23.71
CA VAL A 414 -4.88 -3.79 -23.34
C VAL A 414 -4.69 -2.29 -23.26
N SER A 415 -4.99 -1.64 -24.39
CA SER A 415 -5.07 -0.21 -24.49
C SER A 415 -5.87 0.28 -23.28
N ARG A 416 -5.45 1.38 -22.64
CA ARG A 416 -6.25 2.04 -21.57
C ARG A 416 -7.62 2.52 -22.06
N ALA A 417 -7.97 2.24 -23.31
CA ALA A 417 -9.18 2.55 -24.02
C ALA A 417 -10.30 1.54 -23.71
N TYR A 418 -10.78 1.52 -22.47
CA TYR A 418 -12.19 1.20 -22.31
C TYR A 418 -12.99 2.42 -22.77
N PRO A 419 -14.03 2.27 -23.60
CA PRO A 419 -14.90 3.38 -24.00
C PRO A 419 -15.37 4.20 -22.80
N GLN A 420 -15.79 3.51 -21.72
CA GLN A 420 -16.20 4.13 -20.46
C GLN A 420 -15.10 4.98 -19.80
N PHE A 421 -13.84 4.51 -19.80
CA PHE A 421 -12.74 5.31 -19.22
C PHE A 421 -12.38 6.52 -20.11
N ARG A 422 -12.47 6.36 -21.44
CA ARG A 422 -12.33 7.47 -22.38
C ARG A 422 -13.44 8.51 -22.16
N GLU A 423 -14.66 8.07 -21.95
CA GLU A 423 -15.81 8.94 -21.62
C GLU A 423 -15.62 9.64 -20.29
N VAL A 424 -15.23 8.94 -19.22
CA VAL A 424 -14.97 9.57 -17.91
C VAL A 424 -13.85 10.61 -18.03
N LEU A 425 -12.79 10.34 -18.80
CA LEU A 425 -11.74 11.32 -19.07
C LEU A 425 -12.25 12.49 -19.92
N ALA A 426 -13.08 12.23 -20.93
CA ALA A 426 -13.70 13.24 -21.77
C ALA A 426 -14.63 14.14 -20.95
N GLN A 427 -15.50 13.56 -20.11
CA GLN A 427 -16.35 14.28 -19.15
C GLN A 427 -15.53 15.13 -18.19
N ARG A 428 -14.44 14.58 -17.60
CA ARG A 428 -13.53 15.37 -16.75
C ARG A 428 -12.86 16.53 -17.50
N ARG A 429 -12.47 16.33 -18.76
CA ARG A 429 -11.93 17.39 -19.63
C ARG A 429 -12.99 18.45 -19.93
N ARG A 430 -14.22 18.05 -20.29
CA ARG A 430 -15.36 18.95 -20.50
C ARG A 430 -15.67 19.76 -19.24
N HIS A 431 -15.71 19.12 -18.07
CA HIS A 431 -15.95 19.79 -16.80
C HIS A 431 -14.83 20.78 -16.43
N ARG A 432 -13.55 20.42 -16.64
CA ARG A 432 -12.43 21.36 -16.45
C ARG A 432 -12.48 22.55 -17.40
N ARG A 433 -12.84 22.35 -18.67
CA ARG A 433 -13.02 23.42 -19.64
C ARG A 433 -14.18 24.34 -19.25
N SER A 434 -15.31 23.77 -18.81
CA SER A 434 -16.46 24.53 -18.30
C SER A 434 -16.09 25.39 -17.09
N ARG A 435 -15.41 24.82 -16.08
CA ARG A 435 -14.91 25.58 -14.92
C ARG A 435 -13.93 26.69 -15.29
N LYS A 436 -13.04 26.44 -16.26
CA LYS A 436 -12.11 27.47 -16.76
C LYS A 436 -12.88 28.61 -17.44
N ARG A 437 -13.85 28.29 -18.30
CA ARG A 437 -14.73 29.29 -18.94
C ARG A 437 -15.52 30.11 -17.91
N GLN A 438 -16.09 29.47 -16.90
CA GLN A 438 -16.78 30.19 -15.82
C GLN A 438 -15.85 31.12 -15.03
N ARG A 439 -14.61 30.69 -14.74
CA ARG A 439 -13.61 31.57 -14.09
C ARG A 439 -13.23 32.76 -14.95
N ASN A 440 -13.00 32.54 -16.25
CA ASN A 440 -12.68 33.62 -17.18
C ASN A 440 -13.84 34.63 -17.28
N ARG A 441 -15.09 34.15 -17.42
CA ARG A 441 -16.27 35.03 -17.44
C ARG A 441 -16.41 35.86 -16.16
N ARG A 442 -16.15 35.28 -14.99
CA ARG A 442 -16.15 36.03 -13.72
C ARG A 442 -15.05 37.08 -13.69
N ALA A 443 -13.83 36.73 -14.11
CA ALA A 443 -12.73 37.69 -14.19
C ALA A 443 -13.02 38.83 -15.18
N GLU A 444 -13.66 38.55 -16.31
CA GLU A 444 -14.12 39.56 -17.28
C GLU A 444 -15.19 40.48 -16.68
N GLN A 445 -16.18 39.92 -15.97
CA GLN A 445 -17.21 40.71 -15.27
C GLN A 445 -16.62 41.58 -14.15
N ASP A 446 -15.68 41.04 -13.38
CA ASP A 446 -14.99 41.77 -12.33
C ASP A 446 -14.15 42.92 -12.93
N ALA A 447 -13.47 42.69 -14.06
CA ALA A 447 -12.73 43.74 -14.77
C ALA A 447 -13.66 44.86 -15.30
N GLN A 448 -14.82 44.51 -15.86
CA GLN A 448 -15.82 45.48 -16.33
C GLN A 448 -16.40 46.33 -15.19
N ARG A 449 -16.52 45.78 -13.98
CA ARG A 449 -16.98 46.54 -12.80
C ARG A 449 -15.95 47.53 -12.27
N VAL A 450 -14.65 47.26 -12.46
CA VAL A 450 -13.56 48.12 -11.98
C VAL A 450 -13.24 49.24 -12.99
N ALA A 451 -13.39 48.98 -14.30
CA ALA A 451 -13.09 49.94 -15.36
C ALA A 451 -13.77 51.33 -15.24
N PRO A 452 -15.07 51.48 -14.91
CA PRO A 452 -15.71 52.80 -14.89
C PRO A 452 -15.28 53.69 -13.72
N LYS A 453 -14.57 53.18 -12.70
CA LYS A 453 -14.08 53.99 -11.58
C LYS A 453 -12.75 54.71 -11.86
N VAL A 454 -12.08 54.40 -12.96
CA VAL A 454 -10.76 54.98 -13.30
C VAL A 454 -10.89 56.16 -14.26
N LEU A 455 -12.05 56.34 -14.91
CA LEU A 455 -12.31 57.46 -15.84
C LEU A 455 -13.03 58.64 -15.17
N SER A 456 -13.23 58.62 -13.85
CA SER A 456 -13.84 59.70 -13.07
C SER A 456 -12.88 60.35 -12.06
N LEU A 457 -11.57 60.13 -12.24
CA LEU A 457 -10.45 60.83 -11.61
C LEU A 457 -9.58 61.37 -12.74
#